data_AF-A0A5B8VJW1-F1
#
_entry.id   AF-A0A5B8VJW1-F1
#
_cell.length_a   1.000
_cell.length_b   1.000
_cell.length_c   1.000
_cell.angle_alpha   90.00
_cell.angle_beta   90.00
_cell.angle_gamma   90.00
#
_symmetry.space_group_name_H-M   'P 1'
#
loop_
_entity.id
_entity.type
_entity.pdbx_description
1 polymer ?
#
loop_
_entity_poly.entity_id
_entity_poly.type
_entity_poly.pdbx_seq_one_letter_code
_entity_poly.pdbx_strand_id
1 'polypeptide(L)'
;MCLPLCLVSSAQGDAAAWNTAFQKAKNELKGLAGKPAEAYVATGRSLEELAVQNPGNPEVWYFLGNAIDKFNTSSLENLHASKLALARRASDCFVNSIDLSDSNTYTGDKILFDPHTKILSVWGAQAERYLSAGDKDSAIWCLQQAEAYGGVNASVSAYFKQVLDECTDSAYLFTNGDVYFYYISYLQLVENYKPHVHCISLNFLNTQWYPEYLRKKGSLHFAFGKEELAKIRSKKWKQESFTVQNKAGIGGDTAIVWKATPKDDSYMLRSDIILKDFLQENGFKSDVYFAADVPENMRLYLGVDNYAALQGLTLKIVPNWRATSLNYLENRLAMLNELSPEDDGDFTFNKDNIQVLNNYRFAYTAAADLAMSQNQLKAAENILLFEEKKYPETLLPFYADATRKWFDGFKEKILTAAADH
;
A
#
# COMPACT_ATOMS: atom_id res chain seq x y z
N MET A 1 61.96 5.87 -11.03
CA MET A 1 60.56 5.51 -11.25
C MET A 1 60.31 4.13 -10.64
N CYS A 2 59.79 4.07 -9.41
CA CYS A 2 59.29 2.82 -8.79
C CYS A 2 58.29 3.20 -7.69
N LEU A 3 57.07 3.53 -8.11
CA LEU A 3 55.88 3.63 -7.26
C LEU A 3 54.66 3.56 -8.20
N PRO A 4 54.17 2.35 -8.49
CA PRO A 4 52.71 2.18 -8.50
C PRO A 4 52.17 0.82 -7.98
N LEU A 5 52.99 -0.14 -7.52
CA LEU A 5 52.46 -1.47 -7.15
C LEU A 5 51.90 -1.58 -5.70
N CYS A 6 52.47 -0.88 -4.73
CA CYS A 6 52.02 -1.00 -3.32
C CYS A 6 50.67 -0.32 -3.03
N LEU A 7 50.36 0.80 -3.70
CA LEU A 7 49.11 1.55 -3.49
C LEU A 7 47.88 0.84 -4.07
N VAL A 8 48.06 0.08 -5.16
CA VAL A 8 46.97 -0.69 -5.78
C VAL A 8 46.62 -1.92 -4.93
N SER A 9 47.63 -2.55 -4.30
CA SER A 9 47.43 -3.69 -3.40
C SER A 9 46.70 -3.32 -2.10
N SER A 10 46.97 -2.15 -1.52
CA SER A 10 46.29 -1.71 -0.29
C SER A 10 44.85 -1.29 -0.57
N ALA A 11 44.61 -0.53 -1.64
CA ALA A 11 43.27 -0.10 -2.03
C ALA A 11 42.32 -1.27 -2.39
N GLN A 12 42.85 -2.34 -3.01
CA GLN A 12 42.08 -3.56 -3.27
C GLN A 12 41.76 -4.35 -1.99
N GLY A 13 42.68 -4.38 -1.02
CA GLY A 13 42.46 -4.99 0.29
C GLY A 13 41.39 -4.27 1.11
N ASP A 14 41.42 -2.94 1.12
CA ASP A 14 40.45 -2.09 1.84
C ASP A 14 39.04 -2.21 1.25
N ALA A 15 38.92 -2.25 -0.08
CA ALA A 15 37.64 -2.46 -0.77
C ALA A 15 37.03 -3.85 -0.47
N ALA A 16 37.85 -4.91 -0.45
CA ALA A 16 37.39 -6.26 -0.15
C ALA A 16 36.93 -6.40 1.32
N ALA A 17 37.65 -5.77 2.25
CA ALA A 17 37.29 -5.73 3.66
C ALA A 17 35.96 -4.97 3.87
N TRP A 18 35.80 -3.80 3.25
CA TRP A 18 34.57 -3.03 3.30
C TRP A 18 33.37 -3.82 2.75
N ASN A 19 33.52 -4.44 1.58
CA ASN A 19 32.45 -5.25 0.98
C ASN A 19 32.01 -6.39 1.90
N THR A 20 32.97 -7.08 2.53
CA THR A 20 32.66 -8.17 3.48
C THR A 20 31.90 -7.65 4.71
N ALA A 21 32.36 -6.55 5.29
CA ALA A 21 31.70 -5.92 6.43
C ALA A 21 30.29 -5.42 6.08
N PHE A 22 30.12 -4.84 4.90
CA PHE A 22 28.84 -4.34 4.44
C PHE A 22 27.83 -5.46 4.17
N GLN A 23 28.23 -6.54 3.49
CA GLN A 23 27.34 -7.69 3.28
C GLN A 23 26.92 -8.33 4.61
N LYS A 24 27.82 -8.38 5.60
CA LYS A 24 27.47 -8.82 6.95
C LYS A 24 26.42 -7.91 7.59
N ALA A 25 26.62 -6.58 7.55
CA ALA A 25 25.67 -5.62 8.11
C ALA A 25 24.29 -5.67 7.42
N LYS A 26 24.25 -5.85 6.08
CA LYS A 26 23.01 -6.05 5.32
C LYS A 26 22.24 -7.27 5.80
N ASN A 27 22.92 -8.42 5.94
CA ASN A 27 22.32 -9.66 6.36
C ASN A 27 21.83 -9.60 7.81
N GLU A 28 22.61 -8.97 8.69
CA GLU A 28 22.19 -8.70 10.07
C GLU A 28 20.91 -7.86 10.09
N LEU A 29 20.85 -6.74 9.35
CA LEU A 29 19.67 -5.87 9.33
C LEU A 29 18.42 -6.61 8.82
N LYS A 30 18.55 -7.39 7.74
CA LYS A 30 17.47 -8.22 7.20
C LYS A 30 16.98 -9.26 8.23
N GLY A 31 17.89 -9.84 9.01
CA GLY A 31 17.59 -10.80 10.07
C GLY A 31 16.90 -10.20 11.31
N LEU A 32 16.91 -8.87 11.46
CA LEU A 32 16.24 -8.16 12.56
C LEU A 32 14.76 -7.89 12.30
N ALA A 33 14.16 -8.38 11.21
CA ALA A 33 12.75 -8.14 10.91
C ALA A 33 11.82 -8.49 12.11
N GLY A 34 10.99 -7.53 12.53
CA GLY A 34 10.05 -7.69 13.64
C GLY A 34 10.66 -7.65 15.05
N LYS A 35 11.96 -7.37 15.18
CA LYS A 35 12.63 -7.18 16.48
C LYS A 35 12.30 -5.79 17.07
N PRO A 36 12.44 -5.61 18.41
CA PRO A 36 12.24 -4.31 19.03
C PRO A 36 13.32 -3.30 18.61
N ALA A 37 13.05 -2.01 18.81
CA ALA A 37 13.88 -0.90 18.35
C ALA A 37 15.36 -1.04 18.74
N GLU A 38 15.64 -1.45 19.98
CA GLU A 38 17.01 -1.55 20.53
C GLU A 38 17.89 -2.53 19.76
N ALA A 39 17.28 -3.53 19.10
CA ALA A 39 17.99 -4.52 18.32
C ALA A 39 18.68 -3.92 17.08
N TYR A 40 18.20 -2.78 16.57
CA TYR A 40 18.74 -2.13 15.37
C TYR A 40 19.94 -1.23 15.65
N VAL A 41 20.24 -0.92 16.92
CA VAL A 41 21.27 0.08 17.30
C VAL A 41 22.67 -0.33 16.85
N ALA A 42 23.06 -1.58 17.11
CA ALA A 42 24.41 -2.06 16.79
C ALA A 42 24.65 -2.09 15.28
N THR A 43 23.72 -2.66 14.52
CA THR A 43 23.80 -2.71 13.06
C THR A 43 23.72 -1.31 12.43
N GLY A 44 22.90 -0.41 12.98
CA GLY A 44 22.84 0.98 12.53
C GLY A 44 24.15 1.73 12.70
N ARG A 45 24.86 1.56 13.83
CA ARG A 45 26.21 2.13 14.04
C ARG A 45 27.24 1.59 13.06
N SER A 46 27.21 0.27 12.83
CA SER A 46 28.08 -0.38 11.83
C SER A 46 27.84 0.19 10.42
N LEU A 47 26.57 0.33 10.02
CA LEU A 47 26.20 0.92 8.73
C LEU A 47 26.61 2.39 8.62
N GLU A 48 26.53 3.16 9.71
CA GLU A 48 26.99 4.55 9.75
C GLU A 48 28.50 4.66 9.53
N GLU A 49 29.31 3.82 10.21
CA GLU A 49 30.75 3.76 9.98
C GLU A 49 31.09 3.37 8.54
N LEU A 50 30.36 2.40 7.97
CA LEU A 50 30.54 1.98 6.58
C LEU A 50 30.15 3.06 5.57
N ALA A 51 29.10 3.83 5.84
CA ALA A 51 28.69 4.97 5.01
C ALA A 51 29.75 6.08 5.01
N VAL A 52 30.40 6.33 6.16
CA VAL A 52 31.52 7.29 6.25
C VAL A 52 32.74 6.80 5.47
N GLN A 53 33.02 5.49 5.49
CA GLN A 53 34.15 4.90 4.76
C GLN A 53 33.94 4.91 3.24
N ASN A 54 32.70 4.76 2.78
CA ASN A 54 32.37 4.77 1.35
C ASN A 54 31.09 5.58 1.07
N PRO A 55 31.16 6.92 1.15
CA PRO A 55 29.98 7.77 1.05
C PRO A 55 29.38 7.83 -0.36
N GLY A 56 30.11 7.37 -1.38
CA GLY A 56 29.63 7.31 -2.77
C GLY A 56 28.83 6.05 -3.11
N ASN A 57 28.63 5.13 -2.16
CA ASN A 57 27.85 3.91 -2.39
C ASN A 57 26.35 4.16 -2.05
N PRO A 58 25.41 4.08 -3.01
CA PRO A 58 24.00 4.33 -2.72
C PRO A 58 23.39 3.29 -1.76
N GLU A 59 23.79 2.03 -1.88
CA GLU A 59 23.22 0.91 -1.11
C GLU A 59 23.50 1.04 0.39
N VAL A 60 24.68 1.52 0.81
CA VAL A 60 24.96 1.70 2.26
C VAL A 60 24.06 2.76 2.88
N TRP A 61 23.73 3.83 2.15
CA TRP A 61 22.77 4.84 2.58
C TRP A 61 21.35 4.28 2.66
N TYR A 62 20.93 3.46 1.69
CA TYR A 62 19.64 2.77 1.75
C TYR A 62 19.51 1.89 3.00
N PHE A 63 20.53 1.07 3.31
CA PHE A 63 20.50 0.21 4.48
C PHE A 63 20.59 1.00 5.79
N LEU A 64 21.41 2.06 5.85
CA LEU A 64 21.47 2.95 7.00
C LEU A 64 20.13 3.64 7.28
N GLY A 65 19.48 4.18 6.25
CA GLY A 65 18.15 4.79 6.34
C GLY A 65 17.12 3.82 6.91
N ASN A 66 17.12 2.56 6.44
CA ASN A 66 16.24 1.52 6.98
C ASN A 66 16.56 1.17 8.44
N ALA A 67 17.82 1.11 8.84
CA ALA A 67 18.19 0.85 10.23
C ALA A 67 17.72 1.97 11.17
N ILE A 68 17.88 3.23 10.76
CA ILE A 68 17.41 4.40 11.51
C ILE A 68 15.88 4.42 11.59
N ASP A 69 15.19 4.19 10.47
CA ASP A 69 13.73 4.12 10.44
C ASP A 69 13.20 2.99 11.33
N LYS A 70 13.78 1.79 11.27
CA LYS A 70 13.38 0.67 12.15
C LYS A 70 13.70 0.90 13.62
N PHE A 71 14.76 1.63 13.93
CA PHE A 71 15.00 2.10 15.29
C PHE A 71 13.94 3.12 15.74
N ASN A 72 13.54 4.03 14.86
CA ASN A 72 12.57 5.09 15.16
C ASN A 72 11.12 4.57 15.27
N THR A 73 10.75 3.65 14.36
CA THR A 73 9.42 3.08 14.18
C THR A 73 9.54 1.58 13.90
N SER A 74 9.91 0.81 14.94
CA SER A 74 10.05 -0.66 14.84
C SER A 74 8.72 -1.37 14.54
N SER A 75 7.60 -0.80 14.97
CA SER A 75 6.25 -1.28 14.70
C SER A 75 5.26 -0.11 14.71
N LEU A 76 4.11 -0.30 14.04
CA LEU A 76 3.00 0.67 14.07
C LEU A 76 2.45 0.89 15.48
N GLU A 77 2.60 -0.09 16.38
CA GLU A 77 2.17 0.02 17.79
C GLU A 77 2.96 1.10 18.53
N ASN A 78 4.26 1.22 18.22
CA ASN A 78 5.19 2.11 18.94
C ASN A 78 5.31 3.50 18.28
N LEU A 79 4.40 3.84 17.38
CA LEU A 79 4.47 5.06 16.57
C LEU A 79 4.59 6.34 17.41
N HIS A 80 3.95 6.38 18.59
CA HIS A 80 4.01 7.55 19.48
C HIS A 80 5.41 7.86 20.03
N ALA A 81 6.31 6.88 20.05
CA ALA A 81 7.68 7.04 20.52
C ALA A 81 8.62 7.58 19.42
N SER A 82 8.15 7.70 18.18
CA SER A 82 8.96 8.16 17.06
C SER A 82 9.37 9.63 17.24
N LYS A 83 10.57 9.93 16.74
CA LYS A 83 11.22 11.24 16.85
C LYS A 83 11.41 11.84 15.46
N LEU A 84 11.00 13.09 15.31
CA LEU A 84 11.17 13.85 14.07
C LEU A 84 12.63 13.88 13.59
N ALA A 85 13.59 14.05 14.50
CA ALA A 85 15.01 14.11 14.13
C ALA A 85 15.50 12.80 13.49
N LEU A 86 14.98 11.66 13.92
CA LEU A 86 15.33 10.36 13.35
C LEU A 86 14.59 10.09 12.05
N ALA A 87 13.33 10.53 11.93
CA ALA A 87 12.59 10.49 10.67
C ALA A 87 13.33 11.30 9.58
N ARG A 88 13.72 12.54 9.90
CA ARG A 88 14.52 13.37 8.99
C ARG A 88 15.82 12.70 8.59
N ARG A 89 16.61 12.20 9.56
CA ARG A 89 17.89 11.54 9.29
C ARG A 89 17.73 10.28 8.43
N ALA A 90 16.70 9.47 8.66
CA ALA A 90 16.38 8.33 7.81
C ALA A 90 16.04 8.78 6.38
N SER A 91 15.22 9.82 6.24
CA SER A 91 14.87 10.41 4.95
C SER A 91 16.09 10.97 4.21
N ASP A 92 16.98 11.68 4.90
CA ASP A 92 18.23 12.20 4.31
C ASP A 92 19.10 11.05 3.78
N CYS A 93 19.13 9.89 4.45
CA CYS A 93 19.84 8.70 3.95
C CYS A 93 19.18 8.15 2.66
N PHE A 94 17.86 8.15 2.56
CA PHE A 94 17.18 7.71 1.34
C PHE A 94 17.41 8.68 0.18
N VAL A 95 17.43 9.99 0.44
CA VAL A 95 17.82 11.00 -0.57
C VAL A 95 19.25 10.77 -1.04
N ASN A 96 20.21 10.59 -0.14
CA ASN A 96 21.59 10.26 -0.52
C ASN A 96 21.66 8.99 -1.38
N SER A 97 20.86 7.95 -1.05
CA SER A 97 20.79 6.74 -1.85
C SER A 97 20.26 6.99 -3.27
N ILE A 98 19.31 7.90 -3.44
CA ILE A 98 18.72 8.25 -4.74
C ILE A 98 19.70 9.10 -5.54
N ASP A 99 20.26 10.15 -4.95
CA ASP A 99 21.18 11.08 -5.59
C ASP A 99 22.47 10.39 -6.10
N LEU A 100 22.89 9.32 -5.42
CA LEU A 100 24.04 8.50 -5.81
C LEU A 100 23.70 7.37 -6.79
N SER A 101 22.42 7.18 -7.13
CA SER A 101 21.97 6.17 -8.08
C SER A 101 21.91 6.73 -9.51
N ASP A 102 22.10 5.87 -10.50
CA ASP A 102 22.04 6.26 -11.91
C ASP A 102 20.62 6.72 -12.29
N SER A 103 20.48 7.95 -12.77
CA SER A 103 19.19 8.54 -13.20
C SER A 103 18.09 8.37 -12.14
N ASN A 104 18.43 8.60 -10.86
CA ASN A 104 17.54 8.42 -9.71
C ASN A 104 16.98 7.00 -9.54
N THR A 105 17.46 6.01 -10.29
CA THR A 105 16.91 4.65 -10.27
C THR A 105 17.76 3.74 -9.39
N TYR A 106 17.25 3.41 -8.20
CA TYR A 106 17.97 2.56 -7.26
C TYR A 106 17.88 1.06 -7.65
N THR A 107 19.03 0.46 -7.94
CA THR A 107 19.16 -0.94 -8.40
C THR A 107 19.79 -1.89 -7.37
N GLY A 108 20.23 -1.38 -6.22
CA GLY A 108 20.82 -2.18 -5.14
C GLY A 108 19.81 -3.10 -4.44
N ASP A 109 20.28 -3.88 -3.46
CA ASP A 109 19.37 -4.73 -2.68
C ASP A 109 18.35 -3.89 -1.93
N LYS A 110 17.14 -4.43 -1.83
CA LYS A 110 16.03 -3.85 -1.07
C LYS A 110 15.64 -4.75 0.10
N ILE A 111 15.07 -4.13 1.13
CA ILE A 111 14.43 -4.85 2.25
C ILE A 111 12.94 -5.03 1.96
N LEU A 112 12.24 -3.92 1.69
CA LEU A 112 10.80 -3.94 1.39
C LEU A 112 10.46 -2.97 0.26
N PHE A 113 10.72 -1.68 0.48
CA PHE A 113 10.36 -0.60 -0.43
C PHE A 113 11.58 0.03 -1.09
N ASP A 114 11.35 0.66 -2.23
CA ASP A 114 12.27 1.57 -2.89
C ASP A 114 12.60 2.80 -2.00
N PRO A 115 13.79 3.41 -2.09
CA PRO A 115 14.10 4.61 -1.30
C PRO A 115 13.08 5.75 -1.44
N HIS A 116 12.48 5.97 -2.62
CA HIS A 116 11.43 6.98 -2.79
C HIS A 116 10.21 6.68 -1.92
N THR A 117 9.71 5.44 -1.99
CA THR A 117 8.58 4.99 -1.17
C THR A 117 8.93 4.98 0.33
N LYS A 118 10.20 4.73 0.68
CA LYS A 118 10.67 4.83 2.07
C LYS A 118 10.58 6.25 2.60
N ILE A 119 10.85 7.27 1.79
CA ILE A 119 10.66 8.68 2.18
C ILE A 119 9.18 8.94 2.53
N LEU A 120 8.25 8.52 1.67
CA LEU A 120 6.81 8.61 1.96
C LEU A 120 6.43 7.88 3.25
N SER A 121 6.91 6.66 3.43
CA SER A 121 6.62 5.83 4.60
C SER A 121 7.12 6.47 5.90
N VAL A 122 8.33 7.02 5.91
CA VAL A 122 8.94 7.69 7.07
C VAL A 122 8.16 8.94 7.47
N TRP A 123 7.87 9.81 6.50
CA TRP A 123 7.16 11.06 6.74
C TRP A 123 5.68 10.85 7.04
N GLY A 124 5.03 9.89 6.37
CA GLY A 124 3.66 9.48 6.64
C GLY A 124 3.49 8.92 8.06
N ALA A 125 4.40 8.05 8.50
CA ALA A 125 4.42 7.55 9.87
C ALA A 125 4.59 8.70 10.88
N GLN A 126 5.50 9.64 10.61
CA GLN A 126 5.68 10.81 11.47
C GLN A 126 4.42 11.71 11.49
N ALA A 127 3.71 11.84 10.38
CA ALA A 127 2.44 12.57 10.31
C ALA A 127 1.36 11.91 11.18
N GLU A 128 1.20 10.59 11.12
CA GLU A 128 0.24 9.84 11.94
C GLU A 128 0.57 9.93 13.45
N ARG A 129 1.85 9.97 13.81
CA ARG A 129 2.28 10.28 15.18
C ARG A 129 1.74 11.64 15.63
N TYR A 130 1.81 12.67 14.80
CA TYR A 130 1.31 14.01 15.14
C TYR A 130 -0.23 14.05 15.14
N LEU A 131 -0.90 13.42 14.16
CA LEU A 131 -2.36 13.35 14.12
C LEU A 131 -2.96 12.69 15.36
N SER A 132 -2.34 11.61 15.82
CA SER A 132 -2.77 10.90 17.03
C SER A 132 -2.52 11.70 18.32
N ALA A 133 -1.56 12.62 18.32
CA ALA A 133 -1.33 13.59 19.39
C ALA A 133 -2.25 14.83 19.33
N GLY A 134 -2.97 15.02 18.23
CA GLY A 134 -3.82 16.20 17.98
C GLY A 134 -3.13 17.36 17.26
N ASP A 135 -1.87 17.18 16.86
CA ASP A 135 -1.03 18.21 16.23
C ASP A 135 -1.21 18.24 14.70
N LYS A 136 -2.38 18.66 14.22
CA LYS A 136 -2.75 18.59 12.79
C LYS A 136 -1.77 19.36 11.89
N ASP A 137 -1.33 20.54 12.29
CA ASP A 137 -0.43 21.37 11.48
C ASP A 137 0.95 20.70 11.30
N SER A 138 1.46 20.04 12.35
CA SER A 138 2.69 19.26 12.27
C SER A 138 2.55 18.04 11.38
N ALA A 139 1.37 17.40 11.37
CA ALA A 139 1.10 16.30 10.45
C ALA A 139 1.06 16.73 8.99
N ILE A 140 0.38 17.84 8.69
CA ILE A 140 0.36 18.43 7.34
C ILE A 140 1.78 18.77 6.90
N TRP A 141 2.57 19.40 7.78
CA TRP A 141 3.96 19.73 7.49
C TRP A 141 4.79 18.47 7.19
N CYS A 142 4.63 17.38 7.94
CA CYS A 142 5.32 16.11 7.63
C CYS A 142 4.94 15.56 6.26
N LEU A 143 3.66 15.60 5.87
CA LEU A 143 3.24 15.15 4.54
C LEU A 143 3.78 16.06 3.41
N GLN A 144 3.91 17.36 3.66
CA GLN A 144 4.63 18.27 2.75
C GLN A 144 6.13 17.94 2.65
N GLN A 145 6.76 17.48 3.75
CA GLN A 145 8.14 16.99 3.67
C GLN A 145 8.25 15.70 2.85
N ALA A 146 7.24 14.82 2.88
CA ALA A 146 7.21 13.64 2.02
C ALA A 146 7.30 14.03 0.54
N GLU A 147 6.54 15.05 0.11
CA GLU A 147 6.62 15.60 -1.24
C GLU A 147 7.97 16.28 -1.49
N ALA A 148 8.41 17.19 -0.61
CA ALA A 148 9.64 17.95 -0.79
C ALA A 148 10.91 17.08 -0.88
N TYR A 149 10.88 15.89 -0.28
CA TYR A 149 11.96 14.90 -0.34
C TYR A 149 11.80 13.89 -1.50
N GLY A 150 10.80 14.05 -2.36
CA GLY A 150 10.58 13.18 -3.53
C GLY A 150 9.86 11.86 -3.26
N GLY A 151 9.17 11.75 -2.12
CA GLY A 151 8.38 10.56 -1.76
C GLY A 151 6.97 10.51 -2.36
N VAL A 152 6.44 11.63 -2.85
CA VAL A 152 5.12 11.73 -3.49
C VAL A 152 5.31 11.90 -4.99
N ASN A 153 4.85 10.93 -5.78
CA ASN A 153 4.86 10.99 -7.24
C ASN A 153 3.50 11.46 -7.78
N ALA A 154 3.51 12.26 -8.86
CA ALA A 154 2.32 12.88 -9.42
C ALA A 154 1.36 11.87 -10.06
N SER A 155 1.86 10.92 -10.86
CA SER A 155 1.05 9.86 -11.49
C SER A 155 0.39 8.98 -10.44
N VAL A 156 1.13 8.62 -9.39
CA VAL A 156 0.58 7.82 -8.28
C VAL A 156 -0.41 8.63 -7.44
N SER A 157 -0.16 9.92 -7.21
CA SER A 157 -1.14 10.82 -6.58
C SER A 157 -2.44 10.90 -7.38
N ALA A 158 -2.35 11.02 -8.71
CA ALA A 158 -3.50 11.02 -9.61
C ALA A 158 -4.27 9.69 -9.62
N TYR A 159 -3.58 8.55 -9.45
CA TYR A 159 -4.20 7.25 -9.21
C TYR A 159 -5.06 7.26 -7.93
N PHE A 160 -4.50 7.73 -6.81
CA PHE A 160 -5.22 7.78 -5.54
C PHE A 160 -6.36 8.80 -5.51
N LYS A 161 -6.29 9.89 -6.30
CA LYS A 161 -7.44 10.77 -6.55
C LYS A 161 -8.60 10.00 -7.18
N GLN A 162 -8.34 9.20 -8.22
CA GLN A 162 -9.37 8.38 -8.85
C GLN A 162 -9.94 7.30 -7.93
N VAL A 163 -9.12 6.72 -7.04
CA VAL A 163 -9.62 5.82 -5.97
C VAL A 163 -10.64 6.55 -5.08
N LEU A 164 -10.33 7.78 -4.66
CA LEU A 164 -11.27 8.62 -3.89
C LEU A 164 -12.49 9.03 -4.73
N ASP A 165 -12.35 9.22 -6.04
CA ASP A 165 -13.45 9.59 -6.92
C ASP A 165 -14.53 8.52 -7.04
N GLU A 166 -14.18 7.25 -6.80
CA GLU A 166 -15.14 6.15 -6.77
C GLU A 166 -15.99 6.13 -5.48
N CYS A 167 -15.50 6.77 -4.43
CA CYS A 167 -16.16 6.82 -3.13
C CYS A 167 -17.23 7.93 -3.10
N THR A 168 -18.42 7.61 -2.58
CA THR A 168 -19.46 8.61 -2.27
C THR A 168 -19.04 9.48 -1.08
N ASP A 169 -19.71 10.63 -0.93
CA ASP A 169 -19.48 11.53 0.21
C ASP A 169 -19.73 10.81 1.54
N SER A 170 -18.85 11.03 2.52
CA SER A 170 -18.92 10.40 3.84
C SER A 170 -18.86 8.85 3.84
N ALA A 171 -18.40 8.25 2.73
CA ALA A 171 -18.13 6.82 2.66
C ALA A 171 -16.91 6.43 3.50
N TYR A 172 -16.82 5.14 3.82
CA TYR A 172 -15.64 4.53 4.43
C TYR A 172 -14.81 3.84 3.34
N LEU A 173 -13.53 4.17 3.23
CA LEU A 173 -12.58 3.51 2.34
C LEU A 173 -11.54 2.76 3.19
N PHE A 174 -11.57 1.44 3.13
CA PHE A 174 -10.59 0.59 3.79
C PHE A 174 -9.42 0.29 2.87
N THR A 175 -8.21 0.51 3.35
CA THR A 175 -6.97 0.30 2.59
C THR A 175 -6.04 -0.69 3.28
N ASN A 176 -5.14 -1.28 2.50
CA ASN A 176 -4.04 -2.10 2.98
C ASN A 176 -2.71 -1.47 2.54
N GLY A 177 -1.73 -1.53 3.43
CA GLY A 177 -0.38 -1.03 3.18
C GLY A 177 -0.21 0.48 3.38
N ASP A 178 1.03 0.83 3.66
CA ASP A 178 1.47 2.20 3.97
C ASP A 178 1.26 3.15 2.77
N VAL A 179 1.49 2.66 1.55
CA VAL A 179 1.46 3.48 0.34
C VAL A 179 0.06 4.06 0.10
N TYR A 180 -0.99 3.22 0.07
CA TYR A 180 -2.37 3.69 -0.06
C TYR A 180 -2.72 4.71 1.01
N PHE A 181 -2.43 4.36 2.26
CA PHE A 181 -2.85 5.16 3.39
C PHE A 181 -2.17 6.54 3.38
N TYR A 182 -0.86 6.62 3.14
CA TYR A 182 -0.14 7.89 3.18
C TYR A 182 -0.38 8.77 1.95
N TYR A 183 -0.56 8.21 0.75
CA TYR A 183 -0.98 9.03 -0.40
C TYR A 183 -2.38 9.61 -0.18
N ILE A 184 -3.33 8.83 0.33
CA ILE A 184 -4.67 9.36 0.64
C ILE A 184 -4.60 10.40 1.77
N SER A 185 -3.82 10.18 2.82
CA SER A 185 -3.60 11.19 3.87
C SER A 185 -3.00 12.47 3.31
N TYR A 186 -2.04 12.38 2.37
CA TYR A 186 -1.48 13.54 1.66
C TYR A 186 -2.57 14.30 0.90
N LEU A 187 -3.36 13.61 0.06
CA LEU A 187 -4.46 14.20 -0.70
C LEU A 187 -5.49 14.89 0.21
N GLN A 188 -5.90 14.25 1.31
CA GLN A 188 -6.94 14.78 2.19
C GLN A 188 -6.46 15.93 3.08
N LEU A 189 -5.21 15.88 3.56
CA LEU A 189 -4.70 16.86 4.54
C LEU A 189 -3.94 18.02 3.90
N VAL A 190 -3.17 17.76 2.85
CA VAL A 190 -2.36 18.77 2.16
C VAL A 190 -3.17 19.41 1.03
N GLU A 191 -3.75 18.60 0.15
CA GLU A 191 -4.51 19.10 -1.00
C GLU A 191 -5.99 19.38 -0.70
N ASN A 192 -6.48 18.98 0.48
CA ASN A 192 -7.89 19.08 0.86
C ASN A 192 -8.83 18.39 -0.16
N TYR A 193 -8.38 17.29 -0.76
CA TYR A 193 -9.13 16.52 -1.75
C TYR A 193 -10.00 15.46 -1.08
N LYS A 194 -11.33 15.53 -1.31
CA LYS A 194 -12.34 14.65 -0.68
C LYS A 194 -12.07 14.36 0.81
N PRO A 195 -11.94 15.38 1.67
CA PRO A 195 -11.64 15.20 3.10
C PRO A 195 -12.78 14.52 3.89
N HIS A 196 -13.97 14.38 3.27
CA HIS A 196 -15.15 13.76 3.87
C HIS A 196 -15.16 12.23 3.76
N VAL A 197 -14.32 11.62 2.91
CA VAL A 197 -14.21 10.15 2.84
C VAL A 197 -13.39 9.67 4.04
N HIS A 198 -13.93 8.73 4.82
CA HIS A 198 -13.23 8.15 5.96
C HIS A 198 -12.25 7.06 5.49
N CYS A 199 -10.98 7.43 5.30
CA CYS A 199 -9.93 6.47 4.94
C CYS A 199 -9.39 5.76 6.18
N ILE A 200 -9.51 4.43 6.22
CA ILE A 200 -9.16 3.59 7.37
C ILE A 200 -8.13 2.54 6.94
N SER A 201 -6.96 2.54 7.59
CA SER A 201 -5.95 1.50 7.34
C SER A 201 -6.24 0.22 8.12
N LEU A 202 -6.41 -0.89 7.40
CA LEU A 202 -6.59 -2.23 7.99
C LEU A 202 -5.35 -2.67 8.79
N ASN A 203 -4.15 -2.25 8.38
CA ASN A 203 -2.91 -2.55 9.11
C ASN A 203 -2.88 -1.81 10.46
N PHE A 204 -3.26 -0.53 10.48
CA PHE A 204 -3.31 0.24 11.73
C PHE A 204 -4.42 -0.24 12.67
N LEU A 205 -5.53 -0.80 12.17
CA LEU A 205 -6.56 -1.42 13.03
C LEU A 205 -6.03 -2.58 13.88
N ASN A 206 -4.88 -3.17 13.52
CA ASN A 206 -4.21 -4.18 14.35
C ASN A 206 -3.47 -3.62 15.56
N THR A 207 -3.31 -2.30 15.68
CA THR A 207 -2.69 -1.64 16.85
C THR A 207 -3.69 -1.46 17.99
N GLN A 208 -3.21 -1.23 19.22
CA GLN A 208 -4.08 -0.86 20.34
C GLN A 208 -4.59 0.57 20.22
N TRP A 209 -3.73 1.49 19.79
CA TRP A 209 -4.01 2.92 19.85
C TRP A 209 -4.93 3.42 18.73
N TYR A 210 -4.80 2.91 17.49
CA TYR A 210 -5.50 3.47 16.34
C TYR A 210 -7.02 3.25 16.37
N PRO A 211 -7.56 2.06 16.68
CA PRO A 211 -9.01 1.90 16.85
C PRO A 211 -9.58 2.82 17.94
N GLU A 212 -8.89 2.97 19.07
CA GLU A 212 -9.33 3.88 20.15
C GLU A 212 -9.27 5.35 19.70
N TYR A 213 -8.26 5.72 18.92
CA TYR A 213 -8.16 7.05 18.31
C TYR A 213 -9.33 7.33 17.35
N LEU A 214 -9.66 6.39 16.45
CA LEU A 214 -10.80 6.52 15.55
C LEU A 214 -12.13 6.61 16.31
N ARG A 215 -12.31 5.80 17.35
CA ARG A 215 -13.49 5.83 18.24
C ARG A 215 -13.65 7.20 18.89
N LYS A 216 -12.56 7.75 19.46
CA LYS A 216 -12.58 9.07 20.10
C LYS A 216 -12.90 10.20 19.12
N LYS A 217 -12.42 10.11 17.88
CA LYS A 217 -12.72 11.09 16.84
C LYS A 217 -14.12 10.93 16.23
N GLY A 218 -14.80 9.81 16.47
CA GLY A 218 -16.06 9.49 15.78
C GLY A 218 -15.86 9.21 14.28
N SER A 219 -14.62 8.90 13.87
CA SER A 219 -14.28 8.60 12.47
C SER A 219 -14.53 7.14 12.09
N LEU A 220 -14.81 6.27 13.07
CA LEU A 220 -15.24 4.89 12.88
C LEU A 220 -16.17 4.50 14.03
N HIS A 221 -17.36 3.98 13.70
CA HIS A 221 -18.38 3.61 14.69
C HIS A 221 -18.49 2.09 14.80
N PHE A 222 -18.18 1.57 15.99
CA PHE A 222 -18.26 0.16 16.35
C PHE A 222 -18.70 0.07 17.82
N ALA A 223 -19.22 -1.08 18.25
CA ALA A 223 -19.85 -1.28 19.56
C ALA A 223 -18.84 -1.28 20.72
N PHE A 224 -17.59 -1.66 20.47
CA PHE A 224 -16.57 -1.80 21.51
C PHE A 224 -16.24 -0.47 22.23
N GLY A 225 -16.32 -0.49 23.55
CA GLY A 225 -15.73 0.53 24.41
C GLY A 225 -14.21 0.42 24.51
N LYS A 226 -13.57 1.44 25.11
CA LYS A 226 -12.10 1.49 25.29
C LYS A 226 -11.51 0.22 25.93
N GLU A 227 -12.14 -0.27 27.00
CA GLU A 227 -11.66 -1.46 27.72
C GLU A 227 -11.83 -2.76 26.92
N GLU A 228 -12.89 -2.85 26.11
CA GLU A 228 -13.15 -4.00 25.25
C GLU A 228 -12.16 -4.03 24.09
N LEU A 229 -11.94 -2.89 23.44
CA LEU A 229 -10.89 -2.71 22.44
C LEU A 229 -9.54 -3.18 22.97
N ALA A 230 -9.15 -2.78 24.18
CA ALA A 230 -7.87 -3.16 24.77
C ALA A 230 -7.69 -4.68 24.97
N LYS A 231 -8.80 -5.45 25.00
CA LYS A 231 -8.82 -6.91 25.18
C LYS A 231 -8.88 -7.70 23.88
N ILE A 232 -9.23 -7.08 22.75
CA ILE A 232 -9.29 -7.76 21.46
C ILE A 232 -7.88 -8.26 21.07
N ARG A 233 -7.76 -9.56 20.86
CA ARG A 233 -6.56 -10.25 20.39
C ARG A 233 -6.92 -11.12 19.20
N SER A 234 -5.93 -11.44 18.38
CA SER A 234 -6.10 -12.43 17.31
C SER A 234 -6.55 -13.76 17.91
N LYS A 235 -7.50 -14.42 17.25
CA LYS A 235 -8.04 -15.71 17.70
C LYS A 235 -8.04 -16.69 16.54
N LYS A 236 -7.81 -17.97 16.82
CA LYS A 236 -8.07 -19.01 15.82
C LYS A 236 -9.54 -18.93 15.41
N TRP A 237 -9.81 -19.00 14.13
CA TRP A 237 -11.17 -19.05 13.61
C TRP A 237 -11.34 -20.21 12.64
N LYS A 238 -12.57 -20.72 12.63
CA LYS A 238 -13.06 -21.66 11.63
C LYS A 238 -14.07 -20.91 10.77
N GLN A 239 -14.54 -21.55 9.72
CA GLN A 239 -15.61 -21.01 8.90
C GLN A 239 -16.78 -20.52 9.76
N GLU A 240 -17.18 -19.26 9.55
CA GLU A 240 -18.26 -18.59 10.27
C GLU A 240 -19.16 -17.87 9.25
N SER A 241 -20.47 -17.84 9.52
CA SER A 241 -21.40 -16.99 8.76
C SER A 241 -21.46 -15.61 9.38
N PHE A 242 -21.21 -14.57 8.58
CA PHE A 242 -21.39 -13.19 8.98
C PHE A 242 -22.74 -12.67 8.52
N THR A 243 -23.32 -11.78 9.32
CA THR A 243 -24.62 -11.17 9.04
C THR A 243 -24.54 -9.67 9.30
N VAL A 244 -24.92 -8.88 8.30
CA VAL A 244 -25.09 -7.43 8.41
C VAL A 244 -26.53 -7.09 8.08
N GLN A 245 -27.23 -6.49 9.03
CA GLN A 245 -28.60 -6.01 8.85
C GLN A 245 -28.58 -4.73 8.04
N ASN A 246 -29.33 -4.67 6.94
CA ASN A 246 -29.49 -3.49 6.11
C ASN A 246 -30.51 -2.54 6.74
N LYS A 247 -30.00 -1.60 7.53
CA LYS A 247 -30.79 -0.59 8.24
C LYS A 247 -31.23 0.57 7.33
N ALA A 248 -30.79 0.61 6.07
CA ALA A 248 -31.01 1.71 5.13
C ALA A 248 -32.12 1.44 4.07
N GLY A 249 -32.62 0.21 3.96
CA GLY A 249 -33.61 -0.17 2.94
C GLY A 249 -35.05 0.28 3.26
N ILE A 250 -35.83 0.60 2.22
CA ILE A 250 -37.28 0.85 2.33
C ILE A 250 -37.96 -0.48 2.71
N GLY A 251 -38.42 -0.60 3.95
CA GLY A 251 -38.97 -1.85 4.52
C GLY A 251 -38.10 -2.51 5.59
N GLY A 252 -36.90 -1.99 5.87
CA GLY A 252 -36.16 -2.19 7.13
C GLY A 252 -35.51 -3.56 7.43
N ASP A 253 -35.92 -4.65 6.79
CA ASP A 253 -35.56 -6.01 7.26
C ASP A 253 -34.93 -6.89 6.16
N THR A 254 -33.87 -6.40 5.49
CA THR A 254 -33.03 -7.28 4.66
C THR A 254 -31.66 -7.42 5.29
N ALA A 255 -31.04 -8.60 5.19
CA ALA A 255 -29.70 -8.84 5.71
C ALA A 255 -28.83 -9.46 4.62
N ILE A 256 -27.57 -9.07 4.58
CA ILE A 256 -26.58 -9.84 3.83
C ILE A 256 -26.00 -10.91 4.75
N VAL A 257 -25.89 -12.13 4.22
CA VAL A 257 -25.28 -13.26 4.92
C VAL A 257 -24.28 -13.93 4.00
N TRP A 258 -23.02 -13.99 4.41
CA TRP A 258 -21.97 -14.69 3.69
C TRP A 258 -21.18 -15.61 4.62
N LYS A 259 -20.56 -16.63 4.04
CA LYS A 259 -19.65 -17.53 4.75
C LYS A 259 -18.24 -17.04 4.53
N ALA A 260 -17.54 -16.71 5.62
CA ALA A 260 -16.11 -16.46 5.57
C ALA A 260 -15.38 -17.76 5.89
N THR A 261 -14.69 -18.31 4.90
CA THR A 261 -13.92 -19.53 5.04
C THR A 261 -12.44 -19.19 5.10
N PRO A 262 -11.84 -19.19 6.30
CA PRO A 262 -10.41 -19.00 6.42
C PRO A 262 -9.60 -20.06 5.68
N LYS A 263 -8.37 -19.71 5.28
CA LYS A 263 -7.34 -20.72 4.98
C LYS A 263 -7.03 -21.52 6.25
N ASP A 264 -6.67 -22.79 6.10
CA ASP A 264 -6.30 -23.68 7.21
C ASP A 264 -5.22 -23.04 8.11
N ASP A 265 -5.35 -23.24 9.42
CA ASP A 265 -4.50 -22.65 10.47
C ASP A 265 -4.43 -21.12 10.53
N SER A 266 -5.34 -20.40 9.89
CA SER A 266 -5.39 -18.94 9.99
C SER A 266 -6.06 -18.44 11.29
N TYR A 267 -5.78 -17.17 11.59
CA TYR A 267 -6.32 -16.45 12.73
C TYR A 267 -7.16 -15.29 12.22
N MET A 268 -8.28 -15.04 12.88
CA MET A 268 -8.97 -13.76 12.78
C MET A 268 -8.12 -12.73 13.50
N LEU A 269 -7.62 -11.73 12.77
CA LEU A 269 -6.81 -10.66 13.31
C LEU A 269 -7.67 -9.67 14.10
N ARG A 270 -7.00 -8.78 14.84
CA ARG A 270 -7.69 -7.68 15.54
C ARG A 270 -8.45 -6.79 14.55
N SER A 271 -7.87 -6.49 13.39
CA SER A 271 -8.52 -5.73 12.32
C SER A 271 -9.81 -6.41 11.84
N ASP A 272 -9.82 -7.74 11.71
CA ASP A 272 -10.98 -8.50 11.23
C ASP A 272 -12.14 -8.45 12.23
N ILE A 273 -11.83 -8.56 13.53
CA ILE A 273 -12.83 -8.46 14.62
C ILE A 273 -13.48 -7.08 14.62
N ILE A 274 -12.67 -6.02 14.49
CA ILE A 274 -13.15 -4.64 14.48
C ILE A 274 -13.94 -4.34 13.20
N LEU A 275 -13.44 -4.79 12.03
CA LEU A 275 -14.12 -4.61 10.75
C LEU A 275 -15.49 -5.30 10.75
N LYS A 276 -15.57 -6.54 11.29
CA LYS A 276 -16.83 -7.27 11.42
C LYS A 276 -17.85 -6.44 12.20
N ASP A 277 -17.46 -5.99 13.39
CA ASP A 277 -18.34 -5.22 14.27
C ASP A 277 -18.76 -3.87 13.64
N PHE A 278 -17.80 -3.16 13.03
CA PHE A 278 -18.09 -1.95 12.26
C PHE A 278 -19.13 -2.19 11.16
N LEU A 279 -18.99 -3.24 10.35
CA LEU A 279 -19.95 -3.52 9.27
C LEU A 279 -21.36 -3.77 9.83
N GLN A 280 -21.47 -4.46 10.96
CA GLN A 280 -22.73 -4.75 11.64
C GLN A 280 -23.39 -3.49 12.23
N GLU A 281 -22.58 -2.60 12.82
CA GLU A 281 -23.06 -1.33 13.37
C GLU A 281 -23.46 -0.33 12.28
N ASN A 282 -22.61 -0.21 11.25
CA ASN A 282 -22.85 0.60 10.06
C ASN A 282 -24.14 0.18 9.38
N GLY A 283 -24.35 -1.11 9.11
CA GLY A 283 -25.61 -1.62 8.57
C GLY A 283 -26.09 -0.89 7.31
N PHE A 284 -25.15 -0.52 6.43
CA PHE A 284 -25.37 0.28 5.21
C PHE A 284 -25.85 1.73 5.43
N LYS A 285 -25.68 2.30 6.64
CA LYS A 285 -25.93 3.74 6.89
C LYS A 285 -25.00 4.65 6.07
N SER A 286 -23.75 4.23 5.92
CA SER A 286 -22.76 4.83 5.02
C SER A 286 -22.23 3.76 4.07
N ASP A 287 -21.87 4.19 2.86
CA ASP A 287 -21.24 3.30 1.90
C ASP A 287 -19.86 2.85 2.40
N VAL A 288 -19.53 1.59 2.11
CA VAL A 288 -18.26 0.98 2.50
C VAL A 288 -17.55 0.49 1.25
N TYR A 289 -16.32 0.95 1.08
CA TYR A 289 -15.42 0.63 0.00
C TYR A 289 -14.15 -0.02 0.54
N PHE A 290 -13.55 -0.89 -0.26
CA PHE A 290 -12.19 -1.35 -0.10
C PHE A 290 -11.39 -0.92 -1.34
N ALA A 291 -10.13 -0.54 -1.18
CA ALA A 291 -9.24 -0.46 -2.34
C ALA A 291 -9.21 -1.83 -3.06
N ALA A 292 -9.14 -1.82 -4.39
CA ALA A 292 -9.30 -3.05 -5.18
C ALA A 292 -8.20 -4.09 -4.91
N ASP A 293 -7.02 -3.65 -4.49
CA ASP A 293 -5.88 -4.52 -4.16
C ASP A 293 -5.91 -5.07 -2.72
N VAL A 294 -6.92 -4.72 -1.92
CA VAL A 294 -7.10 -5.29 -0.57
C VAL A 294 -7.42 -6.79 -0.73
N PRO A 295 -6.54 -7.69 -0.24
CA PRO A 295 -6.76 -9.12 -0.36
C PRO A 295 -8.03 -9.55 0.35
N GLU A 296 -8.75 -10.54 -0.19
CA GLU A 296 -10.02 -11.01 0.38
C GLU A 296 -9.92 -11.41 1.85
N ASN A 297 -8.79 -11.99 2.26
CA ASN A 297 -8.55 -12.38 3.65
C ASN A 297 -8.43 -11.17 4.61
N MET A 298 -8.24 -9.95 4.12
CA MET A 298 -8.23 -8.71 4.92
C MET A 298 -9.57 -7.97 4.91
N ARG A 299 -10.54 -8.45 4.13
CA ARG A 299 -11.89 -7.89 4.00
C ARG A 299 -12.97 -8.95 4.27
N LEU A 300 -12.68 -9.82 5.23
CA LEU A 300 -13.58 -10.88 5.71
C LEU A 300 -14.14 -11.79 4.60
N TYR A 301 -13.36 -12.02 3.55
CA TYR A 301 -13.73 -12.80 2.37
C TYR A 301 -14.98 -12.26 1.64
N LEU A 302 -15.28 -10.97 1.82
CA LEU A 302 -16.15 -10.27 0.90
C LEU A 302 -15.43 -10.20 -0.45
N GLY A 303 -16.15 -10.43 -1.54
CA GLY A 303 -15.61 -10.70 -2.88
C GLY A 303 -16.62 -10.40 -3.97
N VAL A 304 -16.15 -10.38 -5.23
CA VAL A 304 -17.03 -10.16 -6.40
C VAL A 304 -18.06 -11.25 -6.60
N ASP A 305 -17.79 -12.45 -6.08
CA ASP A 305 -18.73 -13.58 -6.04
C ASP A 305 -19.78 -13.46 -4.93
N ASN A 306 -19.72 -12.41 -4.11
CA ASN A 306 -20.68 -12.12 -3.06
C ASN A 306 -20.96 -10.60 -2.93
N TYR A 307 -21.07 -10.07 -1.73
CA TYR A 307 -21.57 -8.72 -1.45
C TYR A 307 -20.54 -7.60 -1.68
N ALA A 308 -19.55 -7.77 -2.57
CA ALA A 308 -18.65 -6.70 -2.99
C ALA A 308 -18.73 -6.46 -4.50
N ALA A 309 -19.22 -5.29 -4.92
CA ALA A 309 -19.31 -4.88 -6.31
C ALA A 309 -18.04 -4.14 -6.74
N LEU A 310 -17.42 -4.57 -7.84
CA LEU A 310 -16.29 -3.87 -8.45
C LEU A 310 -16.74 -2.49 -8.98
N GLN A 311 -15.94 -1.46 -8.76
CA GLN A 311 -16.22 -0.08 -9.21
C GLN A 311 -15.16 0.45 -10.19
N GLY A 312 -14.09 -0.30 -10.40
CA GLY A 312 -12.88 0.13 -11.08
C GLY A 312 -11.68 -0.12 -10.18
N LEU A 313 -11.23 0.93 -9.47
CA LEU A 313 -10.10 0.90 -8.55
C LEU A 313 -10.49 0.54 -7.10
N THR A 314 -11.78 0.36 -6.83
CA THR A 314 -12.34 0.02 -5.53
C THR A 314 -13.40 -1.09 -5.63
N LEU A 315 -13.73 -1.65 -4.47
CA LEU A 315 -14.78 -2.64 -4.25
C LEU A 315 -15.79 -2.09 -3.25
N LYS A 316 -17.04 -1.89 -3.67
CA LYS A 316 -18.13 -1.38 -2.83
C LYS A 316 -18.92 -2.53 -2.21
N ILE A 317 -19.15 -2.49 -0.90
CA ILE A 317 -20.06 -3.46 -0.26
C ILE A 317 -21.51 -3.11 -0.61
N VAL A 318 -22.25 -4.10 -1.10
CA VAL A 318 -23.61 -3.93 -1.63
C VAL A 318 -24.59 -4.90 -0.97
N PRO A 319 -25.86 -4.51 -0.75
CA PRO A 319 -26.86 -5.38 -0.15
C PRO A 319 -27.32 -6.51 -1.09
N ASN A 320 -26.99 -6.42 -2.38
CA ASN A 320 -27.32 -7.41 -3.40
C ASN A 320 -26.07 -7.76 -4.21
N TRP A 321 -25.64 -9.02 -4.13
CA TRP A 321 -24.39 -9.50 -4.73
C TRP A 321 -24.38 -9.51 -6.28
N ARG A 322 -25.52 -9.30 -6.95
CA ARG A 322 -25.60 -9.27 -8.43
C ARG A 322 -25.45 -7.87 -9.05
N ALA A 323 -24.74 -6.95 -8.38
CA ALA A 323 -24.84 -5.52 -8.68
C ALA A 323 -23.88 -4.98 -9.75
N THR A 324 -22.80 -5.70 -10.09
CA THR A 324 -21.79 -5.12 -10.99
C THR A 324 -22.24 -5.21 -12.44
N SER A 325 -22.68 -4.07 -13.00
CA SER A 325 -22.98 -3.94 -14.42
C SER A 325 -21.69 -3.82 -15.23
N LEU A 326 -21.52 -4.66 -16.26
CA LEU A 326 -20.37 -4.56 -17.14
C LEU A 326 -20.30 -3.20 -17.84
N ASN A 327 -21.43 -2.71 -18.37
CA ASN A 327 -21.51 -1.38 -18.99
C ASN A 327 -21.13 -0.27 -17.99
N TYR A 328 -21.53 -0.38 -16.72
CA TYR A 328 -21.07 0.56 -15.70
C TYR A 328 -19.55 0.54 -15.56
N LEU A 329 -18.94 -0.66 -15.46
CA LEU A 329 -17.49 -0.79 -15.38
C LEU A 329 -16.77 -0.27 -16.61
N GLU A 330 -17.23 -0.59 -17.83
CA GLU A 330 -16.64 -0.10 -19.07
C GLU A 330 -16.61 1.44 -19.11
N ASN A 331 -17.70 2.08 -18.70
CA ASN A 331 -17.76 3.55 -18.59
C ASN A 331 -16.81 4.09 -17.52
N ARG A 332 -16.70 3.41 -16.36
CA ARG A 332 -15.74 3.78 -15.30
C ARG A 332 -14.29 3.67 -15.79
N LEU A 333 -13.94 2.56 -16.43
CA LEU A 333 -12.61 2.31 -16.97
C LEU A 333 -12.26 3.30 -18.09
N ALA A 334 -13.21 3.66 -18.95
CA ALA A 334 -13.00 4.67 -19.98
C ALA A 334 -12.56 6.04 -19.42
N MET A 335 -13.02 6.40 -18.21
CA MET A 335 -12.66 7.64 -17.53
C MET A 335 -11.32 7.61 -16.78
N LEU A 336 -10.67 6.45 -16.65
CA LEU A 336 -9.38 6.37 -15.97
C LEU A 336 -8.30 7.16 -16.71
N ASN A 337 -7.40 7.80 -15.98
CA ASN A 337 -6.33 8.60 -16.59
C ASN A 337 -5.43 7.75 -17.50
N GLU A 338 -5.03 8.31 -18.63
CA GLU A 338 -3.95 7.75 -19.43
C GLU A 338 -2.61 8.09 -18.77
N LEU A 339 -1.62 7.22 -18.92
CA LEU A 339 -0.24 7.56 -18.57
C LEU A 339 0.42 8.16 -19.81
N SER A 340 1.30 9.14 -19.61
CA SER A 340 2.11 9.72 -20.68
C SER A 340 3.54 9.93 -20.18
N PRO A 341 4.57 9.52 -20.96
CA PRO A 341 5.96 9.85 -20.64
C PRO A 341 6.21 11.35 -20.58
N GLU A 342 5.39 12.15 -21.25
CA GLU A 342 5.53 13.61 -21.32
C GLU A 342 5.03 14.30 -20.04
N ASP A 343 4.10 13.67 -19.31
CA ASP A 343 3.44 14.26 -18.15
C ASP A 343 4.18 13.94 -16.83
N ASP A 344 4.75 12.74 -16.70
CA ASP A 344 5.52 12.30 -15.52
C ASP A 344 6.24 10.97 -15.82
N GLY A 345 7.46 11.01 -16.36
CA GLY A 345 8.28 9.81 -16.55
C GLY A 345 8.91 9.29 -15.25
N ASP A 346 8.89 10.08 -14.17
CA ASP A 346 9.65 9.84 -12.96
C ASP A 346 9.09 8.67 -12.13
N PHE A 347 7.82 8.29 -12.36
CA PHE A 347 7.26 7.10 -11.71
C PHE A 347 8.07 5.83 -12.02
N THR A 348 8.76 5.79 -13.18
CA THR A 348 9.54 4.63 -13.61
C THR A 348 10.82 4.40 -12.80
N PHE A 349 11.31 5.42 -12.09
CA PHE A 349 12.48 5.32 -11.22
C PHE A 349 12.19 4.49 -9.96
N ASN A 350 10.91 4.36 -9.60
CA ASN A 350 10.44 3.68 -8.42
C ASN A 350 9.58 2.46 -8.79
N LYS A 351 10.10 1.27 -8.48
CA LYS A 351 9.41 -0.01 -8.70
C LYS A 351 8.05 -0.10 -7.97
N ASP A 352 7.91 0.52 -6.81
CA ASP A 352 6.65 0.48 -6.05
C ASP A 352 5.60 1.37 -6.71
N ASN A 353 5.99 2.49 -7.32
CA ASN A 353 5.09 3.32 -8.13
C ASN A 353 4.57 2.52 -9.35
N ILE A 354 5.48 1.83 -10.04
CA ILE A 354 5.11 0.91 -11.13
C ILE A 354 4.11 -0.14 -10.63
N GLN A 355 4.32 -0.72 -9.45
CA GLN A 355 3.40 -1.69 -8.86
C GLN A 355 2.01 -1.08 -8.61
N VAL A 356 1.93 0.11 -8.01
CA VAL A 356 0.65 0.80 -7.77
C VAL A 356 -0.07 1.09 -9.09
N LEU A 357 0.63 1.62 -10.09
CA LEU A 357 0.02 1.99 -11.37
C LEU A 357 -0.41 0.76 -12.18
N ASN A 358 0.21 -0.41 -12.00
CA ASN A 358 -0.28 -1.66 -12.58
C ASN A 358 -1.67 -2.07 -12.04
N ASN A 359 -2.15 -1.47 -10.94
CA ASN A 359 -3.54 -1.65 -10.51
C ASN A 359 -4.56 -1.11 -11.52
N TYR A 360 -4.17 -0.20 -12.42
CA TYR A 360 -5.00 0.11 -13.59
C TYR A 360 -5.24 -1.14 -14.42
N ARG A 361 -4.18 -1.86 -14.82
CA ARG A 361 -4.30 -3.11 -15.59
C ARG A 361 -5.15 -4.14 -14.87
N PHE A 362 -4.96 -4.28 -13.56
CA PHE A 362 -5.78 -5.21 -12.77
C PHE A 362 -7.28 -4.86 -12.81
N ALA A 363 -7.65 -3.58 -12.78
CA ALA A 363 -9.04 -3.16 -12.90
C ALA A 363 -9.65 -3.57 -14.26
N TYR A 364 -8.90 -3.44 -15.35
CA TYR A 364 -9.32 -3.92 -16.68
C TYR A 364 -9.44 -5.44 -16.73
N THR A 365 -8.47 -6.18 -16.19
CA THR A 365 -8.57 -7.65 -16.16
C THR A 365 -9.75 -8.14 -15.34
N ALA A 366 -10.09 -7.48 -14.24
CA ALA A 366 -11.25 -7.83 -13.44
C ALA A 366 -12.57 -7.57 -14.19
N ALA A 367 -12.66 -6.50 -14.98
CA ALA A 367 -13.81 -6.26 -15.86
C ALA A 367 -13.89 -7.25 -17.03
N ALA A 368 -12.74 -7.61 -17.62
CA ALA A 368 -12.68 -8.61 -18.68
C ALA A 368 -13.08 -10.01 -18.15
N ASP A 369 -12.65 -10.37 -16.95
CA ASP A 369 -13.06 -11.63 -16.28
C ASP A 369 -14.57 -11.64 -16.01
N LEU A 370 -15.14 -10.52 -15.56
CA LEU A 370 -16.59 -10.37 -15.43
C LEU A 370 -17.29 -10.56 -16.77
N ALA A 371 -16.78 -9.97 -17.86
CA ALA A 371 -17.33 -10.14 -19.20
C ALA A 371 -17.27 -11.61 -19.66
N MET A 372 -16.17 -12.31 -19.40
CA MET A 372 -16.06 -13.75 -19.66
C MET A 372 -17.10 -14.57 -18.89
N SER A 373 -17.27 -14.29 -17.59
CA SER A 373 -18.26 -14.98 -16.75
C SER A 373 -19.70 -14.79 -17.23
N GLN A 374 -19.96 -13.70 -17.96
CA GLN A 374 -21.25 -13.37 -18.58
C GLN A 374 -21.36 -13.83 -20.05
N ASN A 375 -20.39 -14.61 -20.54
CA ASN A 375 -20.30 -15.07 -21.93
C ASN A 375 -20.25 -13.92 -22.97
N GLN A 376 -19.69 -12.77 -22.58
CA GLN A 376 -19.51 -11.59 -23.43
C GLN A 376 -18.07 -11.47 -23.93
N LEU A 377 -17.62 -12.48 -24.69
CA LEU A 377 -16.20 -12.64 -25.04
C LEU A 377 -15.62 -11.49 -25.88
N LYS A 378 -16.41 -10.93 -26.80
CA LYS A 378 -16.01 -9.74 -27.57
C LYS A 378 -15.81 -8.51 -26.68
N ALA A 379 -16.61 -8.37 -25.63
CA ALA A 379 -16.43 -7.29 -24.66
C ALA A 379 -15.14 -7.50 -23.86
N ALA A 380 -14.88 -8.74 -23.41
CA ALA A 380 -13.64 -9.08 -22.71
C ALA A 380 -12.39 -8.76 -23.57
N GLU A 381 -12.40 -9.12 -24.85
CA GLU A 381 -11.32 -8.79 -25.79
C GLU A 381 -11.15 -7.28 -25.97
N ASN A 382 -12.25 -6.54 -26.21
CA ASN A 382 -12.21 -5.08 -26.37
C ASN A 382 -11.70 -4.36 -25.12
N ILE A 383 -12.05 -4.84 -23.93
CA ILE A 383 -11.56 -4.29 -22.65
C ILE A 383 -10.03 -4.43 -22.58
N LEU A 384 -9.47 -5.58 -22.93
CA LEU A 384 -8.02 -5.77 -22.94
C LEU A 384 -7.32 -4.93 -24.02
N LEU A 385 -7.88 -4.82 -25.21
CA LEU A 385 -7.31 -3.95 -26.26
C LEU A 385 -7.28 -2.48 -25.83
N PHE A 386 -8.29 -2.03 -25.09
CA PHE A 386 -8.33 -0.67 -24.56
C PHE A 386 -7.32 -0.46 -23.42
N GLU A 387 -7.13 -1.46 -22.56
CA GLU A 387 -6.10 -1.47 -21.53
C GLU A 387 -4.70 -1.31 -22.16
N GLU A 388 -4.35 -2.15 -23.13
CA GLU A 388 -3.03 -2.12 -23.78
C GLU A 388 -2.74 -0.79 -24.48
N LYS A 389 -3.79 -0.13 -24.98
CA LYS A 389 -3.67 1.21 -25.57
C LYS A 389 -3.34 2.26 -24.51
N LYS A 390 -4.00 2.23 -23.35
CA LYS A 390 -3.79 3.22 -22.28
C LYS A 390 -2.52 2.96 -21.46
N TYR A 391 -2.16 1.70 -21.27
CA TYR A 391 -1.04 1.29 -20.43
C TYR A 391 -0.18 0.26 -21.18
N PRO A 392 0.48 0.63 -22.28
CA PRO A 392 1.38 -0.30 -22.97
C PRO A 392 2.58 -0.66 -22.08
N GLU A 393 3.13 -1.87 -22.21
CA GLU A 393 4.30 -2.32 -21.41
C GLU A 393 5.53 -1.43 -21.61
N THR A 394 5.66 -0.83 -22.81
CA THR A 394 6.74 0.13 -23.12
C THR A 394 6.66 1.42 -22.28
N LEU A 395 5.49 1.74 -21.73
CA LEU A 395 5.27 2.89 -20.87
C LEU A 395 5.19 2.48 -19.39
N LEU A 396 4.32 1.53 -19.08
CA LEU A 396 4.13 0.99 -17.74
C LEU A 396 4.70 -0.43 -17.70
N PRO A 397 5.97 -0.64 -17.32
CA PRO A 397 6.51 -1.98 -17.24
C PRO A 397 5.81 -2.80 -16.15
N PHE A 398 5.92 -4.13 -16.20
CA PHE A 398 5.49 -4.97 -15.07
C PHE A 398 6.53 -4.92 -13.94
N TYR A 399 6.05 -4.83 -12.70
CA TYR A 399 6.93 -4.83 -11.53
C TYR A 399 7.54 -6.21 -11.22
N ALA A 400 7.04 -7.30 -11.82
CA ALA A 400 7.62 -8.63 -11.67
C ALA A 400 7.34 -9.51 -12.88
N ASP A 401 8.29 -10.39 -13.23
CA ASP A 401 8.12 -11.38 -14.30
C ASP A 401 6.93 -12.31 -14.06
N ALA A 402 6.67 -12.67 -12.80
CA ALA A 402 5.53 -13.50 -12.44
C ALA A 402 4.20 -12.78 -12.74
N THR A 403 4.14 -11.47 -12.51
CA THR A 403 2.98 -10.64 -12.85
C THR A 403 2.80 -10.58 -14.37
N ARG A 404 3.85 -10.28 -15.14
CA ARG A 404 3.79 -10.28 -16.62
C ARG A 404 3.21 -11.59 -17.15
N LYS A 405 3.80 -12.73 -16.73
CA LYS A 405 3.34 -14.07 -17.15
C LYS A 405 1.88 -14.34 -16.80
N TRP A 406 1.39 -13.80 -15.68
CA TRP A 406 -0.01 -13.95 -15.30
C TRP A 406 -0.93 -13.17 -16.25
N PHE A 407 -0.58 -11.92 -16.60
CA PHE A 407 -1.34 -11.11 -17.57
C PHE A 407 -1.33 -11.76 -18.97
N ASP A 408 -0.17 -12.21 -19.44
CA ASP A 408 -0.04 -12.91 -20.74
C ASP A 408 -0.96 -14.14 -20.79
N GLY A 409 -0.91 -14.98 -19.75
CA GLY A 409 -1.75 -16.17 -19.65
C GLY A 409 -3.24 -15.85 -19.49
N PHE A 410 -3.60 -14.71 -18.89
CA PHE A 410 -4.99 -14.25 -18.82
C PHE A 410 -5.49 -13.78 -20.19
N LYS A 411 -4.69 -13.00 -20.92
CA LYS A 411 -4.99 -12.57 -22.29
C LYS A 411 -5.17 -13.75 -23.24
N GLU A 412 -4.27 -14.73 -23.18
CA GLU A 412 -4.34 -15.94 -24.01
C GLU A 412 -5.65 -16.72 -23.79
N LYS A 413 -6.12 -16.82 -22.54
CA LYS A 413 -7.41 -17.46 -22.22
C LYS A 413 -8.59 -16.76 -22.90
N ILE A 414 -8.62 -15.42 -22.89
CA ILE A 414 -9.68 -14.64 -23.53
C ILE A 414 -9.65 -14.83 -25.04
N LEU A 415 -8.47 -14.71 -25.66
CA LEU A 415 -8.32 -14.85 -27.10
C LEU A 415 -8.68 -16.26 -27.59
N THR A 416 -8.31 -17.29 -26.83
CA THR A 416 -8.67 -18.69 -27.14
C THR A 416 -10.18 -18.88 -27.04
N ALA A 417 -10.80 -18.42 -25.95
CA ALA A 417 -12.25 -18.52 -25.79
C ALA A 417 -13.01 -17.78 -26.89
N ALA A 418 -12.54 -16.60 -27.31
CA ALA A 418 -13.17 -15.81 -28.37
C ALA A 418 -13.03 -16.45 -29.76
N ALA A 419 -11.96 -17.21 -30.02
CA ALA A 419 -11.73 -17.90 -31.30
C ALA A 419 -12.58 -19.17 -31.47
N ASP A 420 -12.97 -19.81 -30.36
CA ASP A 420 -13.80 -21.02 -30.34
C ASP A 420 -15.32 -20.73 -30.51
N HIS A 421 -15.70 -19.45 -30.59
CA HIS A 421 -17.09 -18.94 -30.67
C HIS A 421 -17.33 -18.12 -31.93
#